data_AF-A0A7S3KJH1-F1
#
_entry.id   AF-A0A7S3KJH1-F1
#
_cell.length_a   1.000
_cell.length_b   1.000
_cell.length_c   1.000
_cell.angle_alpha   90.00
_cell.angle_beta   90.00
_cell.angle_gamma   90.00
#
_symmetry.space_group_name_H-M   'P 1'
#
loop_
_entity.id
_entity.type
_entity.pdbx_description
1 polymer ?
#
loop_
_entity_poly.entity_id
_entity_poly.type
_entity_poly.pdbx_seq_one_letter_code
_entity_poly.pdbx_strand_id
1 'polypeptide(L)'
;IEAPLVMDQLKCNGVLEGIRICRLGFPSKVPFAEFKQRYEILATDVIPKGFMDGKVACEKLVKALEIPAEQVRIGISKVFFKAGVIAELEERRDAKLGRLITGFQAICRGWFARRQFRREHGQEEAIRTIQRNARVFIELYQWSWWKLYRQVKPLLSIHRQEQQEKGLKDKIKELEKALEEETKKRAELEALKTQIIAERDRLLDDLQAERDTLEETIASLKRTEEARKELQTLSNELEEQLDEADKNASELEKSKRQLQLQVEELKAQLSDDSDKLAAIEETKKMMEGEMEVLKRQFATEKAALVSELDTERTKMDSQIASYKEQLTSLQATLERLKKQNKSVSTEKDDLVASLEESDRAKNKSENALRKLEADYQEVQAELREKSSKLSVLEEQKRTADARLNEYKSRLEESESSRTTIDAIKKNLEVELEDITAQLEDASKGKSSAERRNKTLE
;
A
#
# COMPACT_ATOMS: atom_id res chain seq x y z
N ILE A 1 -61.64 -23.07 -28.74
CA ILE A 1 -61.34 -23.18 -27.29
C ILE A 1 -60.27 -24.24 -27.14
N GLU A 2 -59.06 -23.86 -26.76
CA GLU A 2 -57.97 -24.81 -26.56
C GLU A 2 -58.04 -25.40 -25.15
N ALA A 3 -58.34 -26.69 -25.05
CA ALA A 3 -58.59 -27.35 -23.77
C ALA A 3 -57.41 -27.30 -22.78
N PRO A 4 -56.13 -27.48 -23.20
CA PRO A 4 -55.00 -27.42 -22.26
C PRO A 4 -54.83 -26.03 -21.63
N LEU A 5 -54.96 -24.98 -22.45
CA LEU A 5 -54.85 -23.59 -21.98
C LEU A 5 -55.97 -23.25 -20.98
N VAL A 6 -57.20 -23.69 -21.25
CA VAL A 6 -58.32 -23.49 -20.31
C VAL A 6 -58.11 -24.26 -19.01
N MET A 7 -57.59 -25.48 -19.08
CA MET A 7 -57.31 -26.28 -17.87
C MET A 7 -56.26 -25.62 -16.97
N ASP A 8 -55.20 -25.06 -17.54
CA ASP A 8 -54.19 -24.34 -16.78
C ASP A 8 -54.74 -23.03 -16.22
N GLN A 9 -55.53 -22.28 -16.99
CA GLN A 9 -56.23 -21.08 -16.50
C GLN A 9 -57.17 -21.37 -15.33
N LEU A 10 -57.97 -22.44 -15.39
CA LEU A 10 -58.90 -22.81 -14.33
C LEU A 10 -58.19 -23.23 -13.03
N LYS A 11 -57.02 -23.87 -13.14
CA LYS A 11 -56.20 -24.25 -11.98
C LYS A 11 -55.48 -23.04 -11.38
N CYS A 12 -54.78 -22.25 -12.20
CA CYS A 12 -54.00 -21.10 -11.73
C CYS A 12 -54.90 -20.00 -11.13
N ASN A 13 -56.11 -19.80 -11.67
CA ASN A 13 -57.07 -18.85 -11.12
C ASN A 13 -57.86 -19.39 -9.92
N GLY A 14 -57.58 -20.63 -9.48
CA GLY A 14 -58.26 -21.26 -8.34
C GLY A 14 -59.77 -21.42 -8.54
N VAL A 15 -60.22 -21.60 -9.78
CA VAL A 15 -61.67 -21.68 -10.10
C VAL A 15 -62.30 -22.93 -9.47
N LEU A 16 -61.55 -24.03 -9.40
CA LEU A 16 -62.02 -25.26 -8.75
C LEU A 16 -62.21 -25.06 -7.24
N GLU A 17 -61.27 -24.37 -6.58
CA GLU A 17 -61.34 -23.99 -5.18
C GLU A 17 -62.51 -23.02 -4.94
N GLY A 18 -62.69 -22.04 -5.82
CA GLY A 18 -63.81 -21.10 -5.79
C GLY A 18 -65.16 -21.81 -5.89
N ILE A 19 -65.30 -22.76 -6.83
CA ILE A 19 -66.52 -23.57 -6.96
C ILE A 19 -66.72 -24.45 -5.73
N ARG A 20 -65.66 -25.06 -5.18
CA ARG A 20 -65.72 -25.90 -3.98
C ARG A 20 -66.22 -25.10 -2.77
N ILE A 21 -65.69 -23.89 -2.57
CA ILE A 21 -66.12 -22.98 -1.49
C ILE A 21 -67.54 -22.49 -1.74
N CYS A 22 -67.91 -22.10 -2.96
CA CYS A 22 -69.28 -21.66 -3.27
C CYS A 22 -70.32 -22.77 -3.09
N ARG A 23 -69.97 -24.04 -3.39
CA ARG A 23 -70.84 -25.20 -3.16
C ARG A 23 -71.07 -25.47 -1.67
N LEU A 24 -70.04 -25.31 -0.83
CA LEU A 24 -70.15 -25.51 0.62
C LEU A 24 -70.70 -24.27 1.34
N GLY A 25 -70.40 -23.08 0.84
CA GLY A 25 -70.77 -21.79 1.40
C GLY A 25 -72.18 -21.31 1.04
N PHE A 26 -72.49 -20.10 1.47
CA PHE A 26 -73.81 -19.47 1.32
C PHE A 26 -73.60 -18.12 0.61
N PRO A 27 -73.72 -18.08 -0.74
CA PRO A 27 -73.34 -16.89 -1.51
C PRO A 27 -74.24 -15.68 -1.25
N SER A 28 -75.49 -15.90 -0.85
CA SER A 28 -76.45 -14.82 -0.62
C SER A 28 -76.60 -14.54 0.87
N LYS A 29 -76.55 -13.26 1.27
CA LYS A 29 -76.64 -12.80 2.65
C LYS A 29 -77.64 -11.66 2.77
N VAL A 30 -78.60 -11.77 3.69
CA VAL A 30 -79.68 -10.80 3.89
C VAL A 30 -79.73 -10.39 5.37
N PRO A 31 -79.69 -9.09 5.71
CA PRO A 31 -79.91 -8.61 7.08
C PRO A 31 -81.25 -9.05 7.67
N PHE A 32 -81.30 -9.27 8.98
CA PHE A 32 -82.53 -9.73 9.65
C PHE A 32 -83.73 -8.81 9.44
N ALA A 33 -83.53 -7.50 9.53
CA ALA A 33 -84.59 -6.52 9.31
C ALA A 33 -85.19 -6.64 7.91
N GLU A 34 -84.33 -6.77 6.90
CA GLU A 34 -84.75 -6.91 5.51
C GLU A 34 -85.42 -8.25 5.23
N PHE A 35 -84.85 -9.36 5.74
CA PHE A 35 -85.44 -10.69 5.59
C PHE A 35 -86.84 -10.76 6.21
N LYS A 36 -86.98 -10.24 7.44
CA LYS A 36 -88.28 -10.14 8.10
C LYS A 36 -89.25 -9.30 7.27
N GLN A 37 -88.89 -8.06 6.96
CA GLN A 37 -89.76 -7.14 6.24
C GLN A 37 -90.23 -7.68 4.88
N ARG A 38 -89.35 -8.35 4.13
CA ARG A 38 -89.68 -8.87 2.80
C ARG A 38 -90.57 -10.10 2.86
N TYR A 39 -90.25 -11.08 3.73
CA TYR A 39 -90.88 -12.40 3.69
C TYR A 39 -91.93 -12.63 4.79
N GLU A 40 -92.14 -11.71 5.73
CA GLU A 40 -93.23 -11.79 6.71
C GLU A 40 -94.62 -11.90 6.05
N ILE A 41 -94.80 -11.32 4.85
CA ILE A 41 -96.04 -11.46 4.08
C ILE A 41 -96.36 -12.91 3.72
N LEU A 42 -95.35 -13.77 3.56
CA LEU A 42 -95.55 -15.18 3.25
C LEU A 42 -96.17 -15.92 4.43
N ALA A 43 -95.78 -15.55 5.66
CA ALA A 43 -96.19 -16.20 6.90
C ALA A 43 -96.64 -15.16 7.97
N THR A 44 -97.81 -14.58 7.75
CA THR A 44 -98.32 -13.42 8.51
C THR A 44 -98.64 -13.68 9.98
N ASP A 45 -98.89 -14.94 10.36
CA ASP A 45 -99.34 -15.30 11.72
C ASP A 45 -98.19 -15.78 12.63
N VAL A 46 -96.97 -15.80 12.12
CA VAL A 46 -95.81 -16.41 12.80
C VAL A 46 -95.11 -15.44 13.75
N ILE A 47 -95.14 -14.15 13.41
CA ILE A 47 -94.53 -13.09 14.22
C ILE A 47 -95.65 -12.32 14.94
N PRO A 48 -95.69 -12.35 16.28
CA PRO A 48 -96.61 -11.53 17.07
C PRO A 48 -96.43 -10.05 16.79
N LYS A 49 -97.54 -9.29 16.85
CA LYS A 49 -97.51 -7.82 16.73
C LYS A 49 -96.81 -7.22 17.95
N GLY A 50 -95.56 -6.79 17.77
CA GLY A 50 -94.73 -6.20 18.83
C GLY A 50 -93.24 -6.23 18.49
N PHE A 51 -92.41 -5.76 19.43
CA PHE A 51 -90.97 -5.88 19.31
C PHE A 51 -90.54 -7.33 19.55
N MET A 52 -89.70 -7.85 18.65
CA MET A 52 -89.09 -9.17 18.76
C MET A 52 -87.66 -9.07 18.25
N ASP A 53 -86.75 -9.81 18.91
CA ASP A 53 -85.38 -9.92 18.45
C ASP A 53 -85.31 -10.39 16.98
N GLY A 54 -84.46 -9.73 16.19
CA GLY A 54 -84.37 -9.94 14.76
C GLY A 54 -83.91 -11.35 14.42
N LYS A 55 -83.02 -11.94 15.23
CA LYS A 55 -82.56 -13.32 15.03
C LYS A 55 -83.72 -14.29 15.24
N VAL A 56 -84.35 -14.25 16.41
CA VAL A 56 -85.49 -15.12 16.76
C VAL A 56 -86.64 -15.01 15.76
N ALA A 57 -86.95 -13.79 15.30
CA ALA A 57 -87.96 -13.56 14.27
C ALA A 57 -87.60 -14.27 12.95
N CYS A 58 -86.34 -14.18 12.52
CA CYS A 58 -85.86 -14.88 11.33
C CYS A 58 -85.87 -16.40 11.51
N GLU A 59 -85.52 -16.94 12.69
CA GLU A 59 -85.58 -18.40 12.93
C GLU A 59 -87.02 -18.92 12.82
N LYS A 60 -87.99 -18.18 13.36
CA LYS A 60 -89.41 -18.52 13.25
C LYS A 60 -89.91 -18.44 11.80
N LEU A 61 -89.53 -17.41 11.06
CA LEU A 61 -89.88 -17.28 9.65
C LEU A 61 -89.28 -18.42 8.82
N VAL A 62 -88.00 -18.74 9.01
CA VAL A 62 -87.34 -19.85 8.30
C VAL A 62 -88.07 -21.18 8.54
N LYS A 63 -88.48 -21.44 9.79
CA LYS A 63 -89.28 -22.63 10.14
C LYS A 63 -90.65 -22.63 9.47
N ALA A 64 -91.35 -21.49 9.46
CA ALA A 64 -92.68 -21.39 8.87
C ALA A 64 -92.68 -21.39 7.33
N LEU A 65 -91.58 -20.98 6.71
CA LEU A 65 -91.36 -21.06 5.27
C LEU A 65 -90.88 -22.45 4.82
N GLU A 66 -90.69 -23.37 5.76
CA GLU A 66 -90.27 -24.76 5.54
C GLU A 66 -88.96 -24.86 4.73
N ILE A 67 -88.04 -23.91 4.95
CA ILE A 67 -86.75 -23.90 4.24
C ILE A 67 -85.85 -24.99 4.86
N PRO A 68 -85.32 -25.93 4.06
CA PRO A 68 -84.45 -26.97 4.56
C PRO A 68 -83.23 -26.40 5.30
N ALA A 69 -82.90 -27.00 6.44
CA ALA A 69 -81.79 -26.53 7.28
C ALA A 69 -80.45 -26.52 6.52
N GLU A 70 -80.25 -27.34 5.50
CA GLU A 70 -79.01 -27.34 4.69
C GLU A 70 -78.84 -26.09 3.82
N GLN A 71 -79.95 -25.45 3.47
CA GLN A 71 -80.00 -24.35 2.51
C GLN A 71 -79.89 -22.97 3.16
N VAL A 72 -79.97 -22.90 4.50
CA VAL A 72 -79.98 -21.66 5.26
C VAL A 72 -79.09 -21.74 6.51
N ARG A 73 -78.41 -20.64 6.83
CA ARG A 73 -77.68 -20.46 8.09
C ARG A 73 -77.99 -19.09 8.67
N ILE A 74 -78.26 -19.04 9.97
CA ILE A 74 -78.59 -17.80 10.69
C ILE A 74 -77.33 -17.36 11.42
N GLY A 75 -76.80 -16.20 11.04
CA GLY A 75 -75.62 -15.61 11.66
C GLY A 75 -75.94 -14.75 12.88
N ILE A 76 -75.08 -13.76 13.14
CA ILE A 76 -75.26 -12.81 14.25
C ILE A 76 -76.21 -11.67 13.87
N SER A 77 -76.14 -11.18 12.63
CA SER A 77 -76.96 -10.06 12.12
C SER A 77 -77.63 -10.31 10.77
N LYS A 78 -77.30 -11.43 10.12
CA LYS A 78 -77.71 -11.76 8.74
C LYS A 78 -78.11 -13.22 8.60
N VAL A 79 -79.06 -13.50 7.72
CA VAL A 79 -79.38 -14.85 7.25
C VAL A 79 -78.63 -15.12 5.96
N PHE A 80 -78.06 -16.30 5.84
CA PHE A 80 -77.25 -16.76 4.72
C PHE A 80 -77.97 -17.87 3.98
N PHE A 81 -78.03 -17.79 2.65
CA PHE A 81 -78.77 -18.71 1.79
C PHE A 81 -77.87 -19.35 0.75
N LYS A 82 -78.19 -20.60 0.38
CA LYS A 82 -77.68 -21.24 -0.83
C LYS A 82 -78.22 -20.52 -2.08
N ALA A 83 -77.52 -20.70 -3.20
CA ALA A 83 -77.99 -20.20 -4.48
C ALA A 83 -79.37 -20.78 -4.81
N GLY A 84 -80.26 -19.95 -5.37
CA GLY A 84 -81.62 -20.33 -5.77
C GLY A 84 -82.69 -20.13 -4.71
N VAL A 85 -82.38 -20.28 -3.42
CA VAL A 85 -83.38 -20.20 -2.33
C VAL A 85 -84.09 -18.84 -2.28
N ILE A 86 -83.34 -17.74 -2.41
CA ILE A 86 -83.92 -16.40 -2.41
C ILE A 86 -84.83 -16.20 -3.63
N ALA A 87 -84.45 -16.72 -4.80
CA ALA A 87 -85.25 -16.59 -6.02
C ALA A 87 -86.60 -17.30 -5.85
N GLU A 88 -86.59 -18.50 -5.27
CA GLU A 88 -87.83 -19.23 -4.95
C GLU A 88 -88.70 -18.50 -3.93
N LEU A 89 -88.10 -17.90 -2.89
CA LEU A 89 -88.84 -17.10 -1.90
C LEU A 89 -89.46 -15.84 -2.51
N GLU A 90 -88.74 -15.14 -3.40
CA GLU A 90 -89.28 -13.98 -4.12
C GLU A 90 -90.42 -14.39 -5.07
N GLU A 91 -90.31 -15.51 -5.78
CA GLU A 91 -91.39 -16.00 -6.65
C GLU A 91 -92.67 -16.31 -5.85
N ARG A 92 -92.54 -17.00 -4.71
CA ARG A 92 -93.68 -17.24 -3.79
C ARG A 92 -94.27 -15.93 -3.27
N ARG A 93 -93.42 -14.94 -2.97
CA ARG A 93 -93.83 -13.63 -2.46
C ARG A 93 -94.58 -12.84 -3.52
N ASP A 94 -94.07 -12.79 -4.74
CA ASP A 94 -94.68 -12.11 -5.87
C ASP A 94 -96.04 -12.70 -6.23
N ALA A 95 -96.20 -14.03 -6.14
CA ALA A 95 -97.50 -14.68 -6.33
C ALA A 95 -98.54 -14.24 -5.27
N LYS A 96 -98.13 -14.09 -4.00
CA LYS A 96 -99.02 -13.62 -2.92
C LYS A 96 -99.31 -12.13 -3.04
N LEU A 97 -98.31 -11.31 -3.35
CA LEU A 97 -98.46 -9.88 -3.62
C LEU A 97 -99.35 -9.64 -4.83
N GLY A 98 -99.19 -10.40 -5.91
CA GLY A 98 -100.02 -10.32 -7.11
C GLY A 98 -101.51 -10.42 -6.79
N ARG A 99 -101.91 -11.41 -5.99
CA ARG A 99 -103.32 -11.56 -5.54
C ARG A 99 -103.82 -10.35 -4.74
N LEU A 100 -103.02 -9.83 -3.81
CA LEU A 100 -103.38 -8.66 -3.01
C LEU A 100 -103.46 -7.39 -3.87
N ILE A 101 -102.51 -7.19 -4.78
CA ILE A 101 -102.47 -6.06 -5.71
C ILE A 101 -103.68 -6.10 -6.64
N THR A 102 -104.04 -7.26 -7.19
CA THR A 102 -105.25 -7.38 -8.02
C THR A 102 -106.52 -7.00 -7.22
N GLY A 103 -106.62 -7.43 -5.96
CA GLY A 103 -107.71 -7.02 -5.07
C GLY A 103 -107.74 -5.51 -4.82
N PHE A 104 -106.59 -4.91 -4.49
CA PHE A 104 -106.45 -3.47 -4.32
C PHE A 104 -106.83 -2.71 -5.59
N GLN A 105 -106.32 -3.14 -6.74
CA GLN A 105 -106.63 -2.53 -8.03
C GLN A 105 -108.13 -2.62 -8.35
N ALA A 106 -108.80 -3.74 -8.02
CA ALA A 106 -110.24 -3.88 -8.19
C ALA A 106 -111.01 -2.87 -7.32
N ILE A 107 -110.58 -2.66 -6.07
CA ILE A 107 -111.16 -1.64 -5.17
C ILE A 107 -110.95 -0.24 -5.74
N CYS A 108 -109.73 0.10 -6.19
CA CYS A 108 -109.43 1.40 -6.81
C CYS A 108 -110.28 1.63 -8.07
N ARG A 109 -110.32 0.67 -9.00
CA ARG A 109 -111.16 0.74 -10.20
C ARG A 109 -112.63 0.92 -9.84
N GLY A 110 -113.12 0.17 -8.84
CA GLY A 110 -114.48 0.33 -8.34
C GLY A 110 -114.76 1.69 -7.72
N TRP A 111 -113.80 2.26 -6.98
CA TRP A 111 -113.92 3.61 -6.41
C TRP A 111 -113.97 4.69 -7.50
N PHE A 112 -113.08 4.63 -8.49
CA PHE A 112 -113.08 5.54 -9.63
C PHE A 112 -114.38 5.43 -10.42
N ALA A 113 -114.83 4.21 -10.74
CA ALA A 113 -116.08 3.97 -11.45
C ALA A 113 -117.29 4.51 -10.69
N ARG A 114 -117.40 4.26 -9.37
CA ARG A 114 -118.49 4.82 -8.55
C ARG A 114 -118.46 6.34 -8.44
N ARG A 115 -117.26 6.95 -8.35
CA ARG A 115 -117.11 8.40 -8.35
C ARG A 115 -117.54 9.01 -9.69
N GLN A 116 -117.12 8.39 -10.79
CA GLN A 116 -117.52 8.80 -12.13
C GLN A 116 -119.03 8.64 -12.32
N PHE A 117 -119.61 7.51 -11.94
CA PHE A 117 -121.04 7.26 -11.98
C PHE A 117 -121.82 8.31 -11.18
N ARG A 118 -121.39 8.65 -9.95
CA ARG A 118 -122.03 9.73 -9.17
C ARG A 118 -121.95 11.08 -9.87
N ARG A 119 -120.84 11.38 -10.58
CA ARG A 119 -120.71 12.61 -11.38
C ARG A 119 -121.70 12.61 -12.54
N GLU A 120 -121.81 11.51 -13.27
CA GLU A 120 -122.71 11.37 -14.41
C GLU A 120 -124.18 11.40 -13.98
N HIS A 121 -124.53 10.68 -12.90
CA HIS A 121 -125.86 10.72 -12.30
C HIS A 121 -126.22 12.13 -11.79
N GLY A 122 -125.29 12.79 -11.11
CA GLY A 122 -125.48 14.18 -10.68
C GLY A 122 -125.63 15.15 -11.85
N GLN A 123 -124.94 14.92 -12.98
CA GLN A 123 -125.17 15.68 -14.21
C GLN A 123 -126.57 15.44 -14.78
N GLU A 124 -127.04 14.20 -14.79
CA GLU A 124 -128.40 13.89 -15.26
C GLU A 124 -129.48 14.58 -14.42
N GLU A 125 -129.37 14.53 -13.08
CA GLU A 125 -130.27 15.24 -12.16
C GLU A 125 -130.19 16.76 -12.33
N ALA A 126 -128.97 17.29 -12.49
CA ALA A 126 -128.75 18.71 -12.75
C ALA A 126 -129.39 19.13 -14.08
N ILE A 127 -129.27 18.34 -15.14
CA ILE A 127 -129.91 18.60 -16.44
C ILE A 127 -131.43 18.71 -16.27
N ARG A 128 -132.07 17.77 -15.56
CA ARG A 128 -133.52 17.84 -15.31
C ARG A 128 -133.91 19.12 -14.55
N THR A 129 -133.14 19.47 -13.53
CA THR A 129 -133.37 20.68 -12.72
C THR A 129 -133.16 21.95 -13.55
N ILE A 130 -132.09 22.02 -14.34
CA ILE A 130 -131.79 23.14 -15.26
C ILE A 130 -132.91 23.27 -16.28
N GLN A 131 -133.37 22.17 -16.89
CA GLN A 131 -134.47 22.21 -17.85
C GLN A 131 -135.77 22.72 -17.22
N ARG A 132 -136.10 22.30 -15.99
CA ARG A 132 -137.26 22.81 -15.24
C ARG A 132 -137.11 24.30 -14.93
N ASN A 133 -135.95 24.70 -14.39
CA ASN A 133 -135.67 26.09 -14.04
C ASN A 133 -135.63 26.98 -15.27
N ALA A 134 -135.14 26.50 -16.41
CA ALA A 134 -135.13 27.24 -17.67
C ALA A 134 -136.55 27.54 -18.16
N ARG A 135 -137.48 26.57 -18.06
CA ARG A 135 -138.91 26.81 -18.38
C ARG A 135 -139.50 27.91 -17.49
N VAL A 136 -139.32 27.79 -16.17
CA VAL A 136 -139.78 28.80 -15.21
C VAL A 136 -139.09 30.15 -15.46
N PHE A 137 -137.81 30.15 -15.80
CA PHE A 137 -137.07 31.37 -16.10
C PHE A 137 -137.60 32.08 -17.34
N ILE A 138 -138.02 31.36 -18.38
CA ILE A 138 -138.65 31.97 -19.56
C ILE A 138 -139.93 32.72 -19.17
N GLU A 139 -140.76 32.13 -18.29
CA GLU A 139 -141.97 32.77 -17.76
C GLU A 139 -141.61 33.97 -16.85
N LEU A 140 -140.67 33.79 -15.92
CA LEU A 140 -140.20 34.81 -14.99
C LEU A 140 -139.52 35.98 -15.72
N TYR A 141 -138.82 35.73 -16.82
CA TYR A 141 -138.16 36.74 -17.63
C TYR A 141 -139.18 37.69 -18.26
N GLN A 142 -140.37 37.19 -18.59
CA GLN A 142 -141.46 38.02 -19.10
C GLN A 142 -142.16 38.80 -17.98
N TRP A 143 -142.12 38.31 -16.72
CA TRP A 143 -142.77 38.89 -15.55
C TRP A 143 -142.21 40.27 -15.15
N SER A 144 -143.11 41.25 -15.00
CA SER A 144 -142.76 42.66 -14.77
C SER A 144 -142.02 42.91 -13.44
N TRP A 145 -142.42 42.26 -12.35
CA TRP A 145 -141.75 42.42 -11.04
C TRP A 145 -140.31 41.90 -11.04
N TRP A 146 -140.03 40.83 -11.78
CA TRP A 146 -138.67 40.31 -11.93
C TRP A 146 -137.77 41.23 -12.76
N LYS A 147 -138.30 41.83 -13.85
CA LYS A 147 -137.59 42.85 -14.64
C LYS A 147 -137.18 44.04 -13.76
N LEU A 148 -138.09 44.51 -12.91
CA LEU A 148 -137.82 45.57 -11.94
C LEU A 148 -136.72 45.17 -10.95
N TYR A 149 -136.84 43.99 -10.32
CA TYR A 149 -135.83 43.49 -9.40
C TYR A 149 -134.44 43.39 -10.04
N ARG A 150 -134.33 42.88 -11.28
CA ARG A 150 -133.05 42.77 -12.00
C ARG A 150 -132.42 44.14 -12.29
N GLN A 151 -133.22 45.17 -12.59
CA GLN A 151 -132.73 46.52 -12.83
C GLN A 151 -132.31 47.22 -11.53
N VAL A 152 -133.04 47.00 -10.43
CA VAL A 152 -132.79 47.65 -9.14
C VAL A 152 -131.67 46.97 -8.35
N LYS A 153 -131.56 45.64 -8.37
CA LYS A 153 -130.56 44.88 -7.60
C LYS A 153 -129.11 45.34 -7.78
N PRO A 154 -128.57 45.58 -9.00
CA PRO A 154 -127.19 46.04 -9.18
C PRO A 154 -127.01 47.52 -8.82
N LEU A 155 -128.08 48.32 -8.77
CA LEU A 155 -128.06 49.72 -8.33
C LEU A 155 -127.98 49.82 -6.79
N LEU A 156 -128.29 48.73 -6.08
CA LEU A 156 -128.05 48.62 -4.65
C LEU A 156 -126.54 48.53 -4.41
N SER A 157 -125.96 49.64 -3.93
CA SER A 157 -124.55 49.74 -3.53
C SER A 157 -124.10 48.59 -2.63
N ILE A 158 -124.99 48.15 -1.75
CA ILE A 158 -124.82 47.07 -0.78
C ILE A 158 -124.39 45.76 -1.48
N HIS A 159 -125.01 45.37 -2.60
CA HIS A 159 -124.71 44.09 -3.24
C HIS A 159 -123.31 44.05 -3.87
N ARG A 160 -122.87 45.18 -4.46
CA ARG A 160 -121.53 45.30 -5.05
C ARG A 160 -120.45 45.36 -3.96
N GLN A 161 -120.73 46.08 -2.88
CA GLN A 161 -119.83 46.20 -1.73
C GLN A 161 -119.66 44.86 -1.01
N GLU A 162 -120.73 44.11 -0.76
CA GLU A 162 -120.66 42.78 -0.12
C GLU A 162 -119.79 41.78 -0.89
N GLN A 163 -119.91 41.74 -2.22
CA GLN A 163 -119.10 40.86 -3.07
C GLN A 163 -117.62 41.24 -3.02
N GLN A 164 -117.31 42.54 -3.10
CA GLN A 164 -115.93 43.03 -3.02
C GLN A 164 -115.33 42.82 -1.63
N GLU A 165 -116.08 43.12 -0.57
CA GLU A 165 -115.65 42.91 0.81
C GLU A 165 -115.39 41.44 1.12
N LYS A 166 -116.24 40.53 0.64
CA LYS A 166 -116.03 39.10 0.85
C LYS A 166 -114.75 38.62 0.16
N GLY A 167 -114.55 39.01 -1.10
CA GLY A 167 -113.33 38.66 -1.84
C GLY A 167 -112.06 39.23 -1.21
N LEU A 168 -112.10 40.49 -0.74
CA LEU A 168 -110.98 41.11 -0.04
C LEU A 168 -110.70 40.45 1.31
N LYS A 169 -111.74 40.11 2.10
CA LYS A 169 -111.60 39.42 3.38
C LYS A 169 -110.99 38.02 3.22
N ASP A 170 -111.40 37.27 2.21
CA ASP A 170 -110.84 35.94 1.94
C ASP A 170 -109.37 36.05 1.51
N LYS A 171 -109.03 37.04 0.69
CA LYS A 171 -107.65 37.28 0.24
C LYS A 171 -106.74 37.77 1.37
N ILE A 172 -107.24 38.64 2.24
CA ILE A 172 -106.51 39.09 3.44
C ILE A 172 -106.21 37.90 4.34
N LYS A 173 -107.21 37.04 4.62
CA LYS A 173 -107.01 35.84 5.45
C LYS A 173 -106.01 34.86 4.85
N GLU A 174 -106.02 34.69 3.54
CA GLU A 174 -105.06 33.82 2.84
C GLU A 174 -103.64 34.40 2.92
N LEU A 175 -103.48 35.71 2.69
CA LEU A 175 -102.19 36.39 2.79
C LEU A 175 -101.65 36.43 4.23
N GLU A 176 -102.51 36.65 5.23
CA GLU A 176 -102.14 36.62 6.65
C GLU A 176 -101.60 35.24 7.05
N LYS A 177 -102.28 34.16 6.66
CA LYS A 177 -101.81 32.79 6.93
C LYS A 177 -100.50 32.49 6.22
N ALA A 178 -100.37 32.86 4.96
CA ALA A 178 -99.14 32.65 4.20
C ALA A 178 -97.97 33.44 4.82
N LEU A 179 -98.21 34.68 5.25
CA LEU A 179 -97.20 35.50 5.92
C LEU A 179 -96.79 34.89 7.27
N GLU A 180 -97.74 34.37 8.05
CA GLU A 180 -97.45 33.70 9.32
C GLU A 180 -96.62 32.41 9.13
N GLU A 181 -96.95 31.60 8.11
CA GLU A 181 -96.17 30.40 7.79
C GLU A 181 -94.75 30.73 7.31
N GLU A 182 -94.60 31.72 6.44
CA GLU A 182 -93.29 32.11 5.93
C GLU A 182 -92.42 32.80 6.99
N THR A 183 -93.01 33.57 7.90
CA THR A 183 -92.27 34.17 9.03
C THR A 183 -91.78 33.11 10.01
N LYS A 184 -92.59 32.09 10.32
CA LYS A 184 -92.16 30.93 11.14
C LYS A 184 -91.02 30.16 10.49
N LYS A 185 -91.16 29.78 9.21
CA LYS A 185 -90.11 29.08 8.47
C LYS A 185 -88.82 29.89 8.40
N ARG A 186 -88.92 31.21 8.17
CA ARG A 186 -87.75 32.09 8.11
C ARG A 186 -87.04 32.19 9.46
N ALA A 187 -87.78 32.23 10.57
CA ALA A 187 -87.19 32.23 11.90
C ALA A 187 -86.48 30.89 12.21
N GLU A 188 -87.09 29.75 11.85
CA GLU A 188 -86.48 28.42 12.00
C GLU A 188 -85.20 28.28 11.16
N LEU A 189 -85.22 28.77 9.92
CA LEU A 189 -84.06 28.71 9.03
C LEU A 189 -82.91 29.62 9.48
N GLU A 190 -83.19 30.82 9.99
CA GLU A 190 -82.14 31.68 10.55
C GLU A 190 -81.56 31.08 11.84
N ALA A 191 -82.38 30.45 12.69
CA ALA A 191 -81.90 29.72 13.87
C ALA A 191 -81.00 28.53 13.49
N LEU A 192 -81.39 27.74 12.49
CA LEU A 192 -80.57 26.64 12.00
C LEU A 192 -79.26 27.14 11.35
N LYS A 193 -79.34 28.21 10.56
CA LYS A 193 -78.17 28.83 9.92
C LYS A 193 -77.16 29.34 10.94
N THR A 194 -77.63 30.01 12.00
CA THR A 194 -76.76 30.48 13.09
C THR A 194 -76.11 29.33 13.85
N GLN A 195 -76.84 28.23 14.10
CA GLN A 195 -76.26 27.02 14.67
C GLN A 195 -75.18 26.42 13.78
N ILE A 196 -75.45 26.24 12.48
CA ILE A 196 -74.48 25.68 11.53
C ILE A 196 -73.23 26.58 11.40
N ILE A 197 -73.40 27.91 11.41
CA ILE A 197 -72.27 28.84 11.39
C ILE A 197 -71.42 28.68 12.65
N ALA A 198 -72.04 28.59 13.83
CA ALA A 198 -71.32 28.38 15.08
C ALA A 198 -70.58 27.03 15.12
N GLU A 199 -71.20 25.95 14.63
CA GLU A 199 -70.55 24.65 14.51
C GLU A 199 -69.38 24.67 13.50
N ARG A 200 -69.56 25.33 12.35
CA ARG A 200 -68.50 25.53 11.37
C ARG A 200 -67.32 26.28 11.98
N ASP A 201 -67.57 27.38 12.68
CA ASP A 201 -66.51 28.21 13.26
C ASP A 201 -65.77 27.43 14.35
N ARG A 202 -66.49 26.69 15.20
CA ARG A 202 -65.87 25.78 16.16
C ARG A 202 -64.99 24.72 15.50
N LEU A 203 -65.46 24.07 14.44
CA LEU A 203 -64.67 23.07 13.72
C LEU A 203 -63.46 23.67 13.01
N LEU A 204 -63.54 24.92 12.56
CA LEU A 204 -62.40 25.63 11.98
C LEU A 204 -61.35 25.96 13.05
N ASP A 205 -61.78 26.37 14.25
CA ASP A 205 -60.89 26.61 15.38
C ASP A 205 -60.21 25.30 15.83
N ASP A 206 -60.98 24.21 15.96
CA ASP A 206 -60.46 22.88 16.31
C ASP A 206 -59.43 22.40 15.26
N LEU A 207 -59.74 22.56 13.97
CA LEU A 207 -58.84 22.19 12.87
C LEU A 207 -57.56 23.03 12.87
N GLN A 208 -57.65 24.33 13.19
CA GLN A 208 -56.49 25.20 13.28
C GLN A 208 -55.61 24.79 14.47
N ALA A 209 -56.20 24.48 15.63
CA ALA A 209 -55.46 23.97 16.77
C ALA A 209 -54.76 22.63 16.46
N GLU A 210 -55.45 21.70 15.79
CA GLU A 210 -54.83 20.44 15.34
C GLU A 210 -53.65 20.70 14.38
N ARG A 211 -53.78 21.66 13.45
CA ARG A 211 -52.69 22.04 12.55
C ARG A 211 -51.49 22.60 13.30
N ASP A 212 -51.71 23.50 14.25
CA ASP A 212 -50.63 24.10 15.04
C ASP A 212 -49.90 23.02 15.85
N THR A 213 -50.64 22.09 16.48
CA THR A 213 -50.02 20.94 17.18
C THR A 213 -49.26 20.02 16.22
N LEU A 214 -49.77 19.80 15.00
CA LEU A 214 -49.08 19.00 14.00
C LEU A 214 -47.79 19.68 13.56
N GLU A 215 -47.79 21.00 13.36
CA GLU A 215 -46.59 21.75 13.03
C GLU A 215 -45.54 21.68 14.14
N GLU A 216 -45.94 21.77 15.41
CA GLU A 216 -45.06 21.57 16.56
C GLU A 216 -44.47 20.15 16.61
N THR A 217 -45.28 19.12 16.38
CA THR A 217 -44.80 17.73 16.37
C THR A 217 -43.85 17.46 15.20
N ILE A 218 -44.11 18.03 14.02
CA ILE A 218 -43.20 17.95 12.86
C ILE A 218 -41.88 18.65 13.17
N ALA A 219 -41.92 19.84 13.78
CA ALA A 219 -40.72 20.57 14.17
C ALA A 219 -39.90 19.78 15.21
N SER A 220 -40.56 19.18 16.21
CA SER A 220 -39.93 18.30 17.19
C SER A 220 -39.31 17.07 16.52
N LEU A 221 -40.03 16.41 15.61
CA LEU A 221 -39.55 15.24 14.88
C LEU A 221 -38.31 15.58 14.06
N LYS A 222 -38.30 16.70 13.34
CA LYS A 222 -37.11 17.18 12.61
C LYS A 222 -35.90 17.37 13.51
N ARG A 223 -36.07 18.03 14.66
CA ARG A 223 -34.98 18.19 15.65
C ARG A 223 -34.47 16.84 16.15
N THR A 224 -35.36 15.88 16.43
CA THR A 224 -34.95 14.54 16.86
C THR A 224 -34.25 13.77 15.75
N GLU A 225 -34.63 13.98 14.48
CA GLU A 225 -33.98 13.35 13.33
C GLU A 225 -32.59 13.93 13.07
N GLU A 226 -32.42 15.25 13.22
CA GLU A 226 -31.12 15.93 13.18
C GLU A 226 -30.20 15.44 14.29
N ALA A 227 -30.67 15.44 15.55
CA ALA A 227 -29.92 14.89 16.68
C ALA A 227 -29.56 13.41 16.49
N ARG A 228 -30.47 12.61 15.91
CA ARG A 228 -30.18 11.20 15.58
C ARG A 228 -29.07 11.10 14.53
N LYS A 229 -29.08 11.95 13.50
CA LYS A 229 -28.03 11.97 12.46
C LYS A 229 -26.67 12.33 13.07
N GLU A 230 -26.61 13.34 13.93
CA GLU A 230 -25.40 13.74 14.66
C GLU A 230 -24.87 12.61 15.56
N LEU A 231 -25.75 11.96 16.31
CA LEU A 231 -25.38 10.81 17.13
C LEU A 231 -24.91 9.62 16.28
N GLN A 232 -25.52 9.39 15.10
CA GLN A 232 -25.07 8.35 14.18
C GLN A 232 -23.68 8.66 13.63
N THR A 233 -23.40 9.91 13.26
CA THR A 233 -22.05 10.30 12.80
C THR A 233 -21.02 10.14 13.91
N LEU A 234 -21.35 10.53 15.14
CA LEU A 234 -20.46 10.35 16.29
C LEU A 234 -20.24 8.86 16.61
N SER A 235 -21.29 8.04 16.52
CA SER A 235 -21.17 6.58 16.70
C SER A 235 -20.23 5.98 15.67
N ASN A 236 -20.37 6.34 14.40
CA ASN A 236 -19.50 5.85 13.35
C ASN A 236 -18.04 6.31 13.56
N GLU A 237 -17.81 7.56 13.98
CA GLU A 237 -16.47 8.07 14.26
C GLU A 237 -15.83 7.37 15.47
N LEU A 238 -16.61 7.10 16.52
CA LEU A 238 -16.15 6.31 17.67
C LEU A 238 -15.86 4.85 17.29
N GLU A 239 -16.65 4.25 16.40
CA GLU A 239 -16.38 2.92 15.85
C GLU A 239 -15.07 2.90 15.04
N GLU A 240 -14.83 3.91 14.19
CA GLU A 240 -13.57 4.04 13.45
C GLU A 240 -12.35 4.23 14.38
N GLN A 241 -12.48 5.06 15.41
CA GLN A 241 -11.43 5.24 16.43
C GLN A 241 -11.17 3.96 17.21
N LEU A 242 -12.22 3.19 17.53
CA LEU A 242 -12.10 1.90 18.20
C LEU A 242 -11.36 0.90 17.31
N ASP A 243 -11.74 0.80 16.03
CA ASP A 243 -11.09 -0.09 15.05
C ASP A 243 -9.61 0.30 14.85
N GLU A 244 -9.28 1.59 14.83
CA GLU A 244 -7.91 2.08 14.75
C GLU A 244 -7.12 1.77 16.04
N ALA A 245 -7.72 1.97 17.21
CA ALA A 245 -7.13 1.60 18.49
C ALA A 245 -6.88 0.10 18.59
N ASP A 246 -7.81 -0.74 18.13
CA ASP A 246 -7.66 -2.20 18.08
C ASP A 246 -6.56 -2.65 17.11
N LYS A 247 -6.45 -2.01 15.93
CA LYS A 247 -5.32 -2.24 15.01
C LYS A 247 -3.99 -1.87 15.67
N ASN A 248 -3.91 -0.68 16.27
CA ASN A 248 -2.71 -0.22 16.97
C ASN A 248 -2.35 -1.15 18.13
N ALA A 249 -3.33 -1.61 18.91
CA ALA A 249 -3.12 -2.57 19.99
C ALA A 249 -2.61 -3.92 19.45
N SER A 250 -3.17 -4.42 18.35
CA SER A 250 -2.71 -5.65 17.68
C SER A 250 -1.27 -5.51 17.15
N GLU A 251 -0.93 -4.37 16.56
CA GLU A 251 0.44 -4.07 16.11
C GLU A 251 1.41 -3.96 17.28
N LEU A 252 1.00 -3.31 18.37
CA LEU A 252 1.78 -3.24 19.61
C LEU A 252 1.99 -4.62 20.21
N GLU A 253 0.97 -5.48 20.24
CA GLU A 253 1.09 -6.86 20.70
C GLU A 253 2.05 -7.67 19.83
N LYS A 254 1.99 -7.53 18.50
CA LYS A 254 2.94 -8.17 17.58
C LYS A 254 4.38 -7.69 17.84
N SER A 255 4.58 -6.38 17.95
CA SER A 255 5.88 -5.77 18.24
C SER A 255 6.41 -6.21 19.60
N LYS A 256 5.57 -6.18 20.64
CA LYS A 256 5.89 -6.69 21.98
C LYS A 256 6.30 -8.16 21.93
N ARG A 257 5.58 -9.00 21.17
CA ARG A 257 5.92 -10.42 21.00
C ARG A 257 7.24 -10.62 20.28
N GLN A 258 7.53 -9.83 19.24
CA GLN A 258 8.83 -9.84 18.56
C GLN A 258 9.97 -9.40 19.48
N LEU A 259 9.79 -8.32 20.24
CA LEU A 259 10.76 -7.85 21.22
C LEU A 259 10.96 -8.87 22.35
N GLN A 260 9.91 -9.53 22.82
CA GLN A 260 10.01 -10.62 23.79
C GLN A 260 10.84 -11.78 23.23
N LEU A 261 10.63 -12.17 21.97
CA LEU A 261 11.44 -13.19 21.30
C LEU A 261 12.91 -12.75 21.18
N GLN A 262 13.17 -11.50 20.79
CA GLN A 262 14.53 -10.96 20.74
C GLN A 262 15.20 -10.93 22.12
N VAL A 263 14.46 -10.60 23.18
CA VAL A 263 14.97 -10.64 24.55
C VAL A 263 15.28 -12.07 24.99
N GLU A 264 14.43 -13.04 24.66
CA GLU A 264 14.69 -14.47 24.91
C GLU A 264 15.94 -14.95 24.14
N GLU A 265 16.07 -14.57 22.87
CA GLU A 265 17.22 -14.90 22.03
C GLU A 265 18.52 -14.28 22.56
N LEU A 266 18.49 -12.99 22.91
CA LEU A 266 19.63 -12.30 23.53
C LEU A 266 19.98 -12.90 24.90
N LYS A 267 19.00 -13.32 25.71
CA LYS A 267 19.26 -14.03 26.96
C LYS A 267 19.90 -15.40 26.73
N ALA A 268 19.43 -16.15 25.73
CA ALA A 268 20.03 -17.42 25.34
C ALA A 268 21.47 -17.22 24.87
N GLN A 269 21.72 -16.19 24.05
CA GLN A 269 23.04 -15.82 23.58
C GLN A 269 23.96 -15.34 24.70
N LEU A 270 23.44 -14.58 25.66
CA LEU A 270 24.19 -14.18 26.86
C LEU A 270 24.54 -15.40 27.74
N SER A 271 23.63 -16.37 27.86
CA SER A 271 23.90 -17.63 28.57
C SER A 271 25.00 -18.43 27.86
N ASP A 272 24.91 -18.57 26.54
CA ASP A 272 25.90 -19.28 25.72
C ASP A 272 27.27 -18.58 25.77
N ASP A 273 27.29 -17.24 25.72
CA ASP A 273 28.52 -16.47 25.87
C ASP A 273 29.06 -16.53 27.30
N SER A 274 28.21 -16.59 28.32
CA SER A 274 28.62 -16.84 29.71
C SER A 274 29.25 -18.22 29.88
N ASP A 275 28.68 -19.25 29.26
CA ASP A 275 29.23 -20.61 29.28
C ASP A 275 30.57 -20.67 28.54
N LYS A 276 30.70 -19.99 27.38
CA LYS A 276 31.99 -19.83 26.68
C LYS A 276 33.01 -19.08 27.54
N LEU A 277 32.58 -18.04 28.25
CA LEU A 277 33.47 -17.23 29.10
C LEU A 277 33.96 -18.04 30.31
N ALA A 278 33.09 -18.86 30.92
CA ALA A 278 33.47 -19.82 31.96
C ALA A 278 34.49 -20.86 31.45
N ALA A 279 34.28 -21.40 30.24
CA ALA A 279 35.24 -22.31 29.61
C ALA A 279 36.59 -21.64 29.29
N ILE A 280 36.56 -20.37 28.87
CA ILE A 280 37.78 -19.56 28.66
C ILE A 280 38.49 -19.27 30.00
N GLU A 281 37.77 -18.99 31.07
CA GLU A 281 38.36 -18.82 32.40
C GLU A 281 38.98 -20.11 32.94
N GLU A 282 38.36 -21.26 32.70
CA GLU A 282 38.89 -22.56 33.09
C GLU A 282 40.16 -22.92 32.32
N THR A 283 40.18 -22.70 30.99
CA THR A 283 41.38 -22.87 30.16
C THR A 283 42.48 -21.88 30.52
N LYS A 284 42.14 -20.63 30.85
CA LYS A 284 43.09 -19.63 31.35
C LYS A 284 43.72 -20.06 32.68
N LYS A 285 42.95 -20.53 33.66
CA LYS A 285 43.48 -21.06 34.92
C LYS A 285 44.44 -22.23 34.71
N MET A 286 44.12 -23.10 33.75
CA MET A 286 44.98 -24.22 33.39
C MET A 286 46.33 -23.74 32.82
N MET A 287 46.31 -22.77 31.89
CA MET A 287 47.52 -22.17 31.33
C MET A 287 48.32 -21.35 32.36
N GLU A 288 47.68 -20.62 33.27
CA GLU A 288 48.36 -19.92 34.37
C GLU A 288 49.07 -20.90 35.33
N GLY A 289 48.47 -22.08 35.57
CA GLY A 289 49.09 -23.17 36.32
C GLY A 289 50.35 -23.73 35.64
N GLU A 290 50.30 -23.95 34.33
CA GLU A 290 51.47 -24.37 33.54
C GLU A 290 52.58 -23.31 33.54
N MET A 291 52.20 -22.03 33.51
CA MET A 291 53.15 -20.91 33.52
C MET A 291 53.93 -20.82 34.85
N GLU A 292 53.31 -21.11 35.99
CA GLU A 292 54.00 -21.12 37.28
C GLU A 292 54.91 -22.33 37.49
N VAL A 293 54.64 -23.47 36.84
CA VAL A 293 55.55 -24.61 36.81
C VAL A 293 56.82 -24.27 36.03
N LEU A 294 56.69 -23.64 34.86
CA LEU A 294 57.81 -23.19 34.03
C LEU A 294 58.68 -22.12 34.72
N LYS A 295 58.08 -21.17 35.45
CA LYS A 295 58.84 -20.18 36.24
C LYS A 295 59.71 -20.82 37.34
N ARG A 296 59.21 -21.86 38.02
CA ARG A 296 59.99 -22.59 39.05
C ARG A 296 61.18 -23.35 38.45
N GLN A 297 61.03 -23.90 37.24
CA GLN A 297 62.12 -24.54 36.52
C GLN A 297 63.21 -23.54 36.11
N PHE A 298 62.82 -22.35 35.63
CA PHE A 298 63.78 -21.30 35.27
C PHE A 298 64.57 -20.74 36.48
N ALA A 299 63.93 -20.64 37.65
CA ALA A 299 64.59 -20.17 38.86
C ALA A 299 65.65 -21.15 39.41
N THR A 300 65.47 -22.45 39.19
CA THR A 300 66.38 -23.51 39.67
C THR A 300 67.63 -23.63 38.80
N GLU A 301 67.53 -23.49 37.47
CA GLU A 301 68.70 -23.43 36.58
C GLU A 301 69.55 -22.17 36.81
N LYS A 302 68.92 -21.03 37.07
CA LYS A 302 69.63 -19.77 37.36
C LYS A 302 70.48 -19.83 38.63
N ALA A 303 70.05 -20.57 39.65
CA ALA A 303 70.79 -20.72 40.90
C ALA A 303 72.03 -21.62 40.76
N ALA A 304 72.00 -22.62 39.87
CA ALA A 304 73.12 -23.51 39.60
C ALA A 304 74.30 -22.78 38.92
N LEU A 305 73.99 -21.90 37.95
CA LEU A 305 75.01 -21.16 37.17
C LEU A 305 75.79 -20.12 38.01
N VAL A 306 75.15 -19.53 39.02
CA VAL A 306 75.78 -18.53 39.91
C VAL A 306 76.77 -19.19 40.88
N SER A 307 76.50 -20.42 41.32
CA SER A 307 77.39 -21.15 42.23
C SER A 307 78.69 -21.60 41.55
N GLU A 308 78.69 -21.85 40.24
CA GLU A 308 79.88 -22.23 39.48
C GLU A 308 80.85 -21.05 39.30
N LEU A 309 80.32 -19.85 39.04
CA LEU A 309 81.11 -18.63 38.83
C LEU A 309 81.82 -18.10 40.10
N ASP A 310 81.25 -18.30 41.29
CA ASP A 310 81.90 -17.88 42.56
C ASP A 310 83.09 -18.77 42.95
N THR A 311 83.14 -20.03 42.46
CA THR A 311 84.28 -20.93 42.73
C THR A 311 85.51 -20.65 41.87
N GLU A 312 85.35 -20.09 40.66
CA GLU A 312 86.49 -19.66 39.83
C GLU A 312 87.10 -18.33 40.30
N ARG A 313 86.29 -17.41 40.81
CA ARG A 313 86.73 -16.09 41.28
C ARG A 313 87.69 -16.15 42.48
N THR A 314 87.41 -17.02 43.44
CA THR A 314 88.24 -17.18 44.66
C THR A 314 89.61 -17.80 44.39
N LYS A 315 89.77 -18.53 43.28
CA LYS A 315 91.05 -19.14 42.86
C LYS A 315 92.01 -18.12 42.26
N MET A 316 91.49 -17.14 41.52
CA MET A 316 92.28 -16.07 40.88
C MET A 316 92.83 -15.03 41.87
N ASP A 317 92.09 -14.70 42.93
CA ASP A 317 92.51 -13.70 43.93
C ASP A 317 93.72 -14.14 44.78
N SER A 318 93.96 -15.45 44.92
CA SER A 318 95.11 -16.02 45.65
C SER A 318 96.46 -15.90 44.91
N GLN A 319 96.45 -15.77 43.57
CA GLN A 319 97.66 -15.68 42.75
C GLN A 319 98.20 -14.24 42.63
N ILE A 320 97.36 -13.23 42.86
CA ILE A 320 97.70 -11.80 42.71
C ILE A 320 98.45 -11.25 43.94
N ALA A 321 98.27 -11.83 45.13
CA ALA A 321 98.96 -11.39 46.35
C ALA A 321 100.47 -11.74 46.35
N SER A 322 100.86 -12.84 45.69
CA SER A 322 102.24 -13.33 45.64
C SER A 322 103.17 -12.51 44.74
N TYR A 323 102.64 -11.79 43.74
CA TYR A 323 103.46 -10.97 42.81
C TYR A 323 103.68 -9.52 43.26
N LYS A 324 102.96 -9.05 44.29
CA LYS A 324 103.09 -7.67 44.80
C LYS A 324 104.25 -7.47 45.78
N GLU A 325 104.74 -8.52 46.45
CA GLU A 325 105.91 -8.46 47.35
C GLU A 325 107.27 -8.45 46.61
N GLN A 326 107.31 -8.84 45.34
CA GLN A 326 108.55 -8.84 44.54
C GLN A 326 108.84 -7.48 43.86
N LEU A 327 107.87 -6.56 43.83
CA LEU A 327 107.97 -5.29 43.11
C LEU A 327 108.52 -4.13 43.97
N THR A 328 108.45 -4.24 45.29
CA THR A 328 108.89 -3.22 46.26
C THR A 328 110.41 -3.21 46.52
N SER A 329 111.15 -4.26 46.15
CA SER A 329 112.62 -4.33 46.32
C SER A 329 113.42 -3.74 45.14
N LEU A 330 112.82 -3.60 43.96
CA LEU A 330 113.47 -3.08 42.74
C LEU A 330 113.31 -1.56 42.53
N GLN A 331 112.39 -0.91 43.24
CA GLN A 331 112.16 0.54 43.13
C GLN A 331 113.17 1.39 43.93
N ALA A 332 113.93 0.80 44.87
CA ALA A 332 114.95 1.50 45.66
C ALA A 332 116.29 1.73 44.91
N THR A 333 116.52 1.03 43.80
CA THR A 333 117.77 1.13 43.01
C THR A 333 117.72 2.13 41.85
N LEU A 334 116.54 2.66 41.50
CA LEU A 334 116.35 3.54 40.33
C LEU A 334 116.53 5.04 40.65
N GLU A 335 116.37 5.45 41.92
CA GLU A 335 116.62 6.80 42.44
C GLU A 335 118.10 7.24 42.34
N ARG A 336 119.04 6.30 42.22
CA ARG A 336 120.49 6.59 42.27
C ARG A 336 121.14 6.95 40.91
N LEU A 337 120.47 6.72 39.77
CA LEU A 337 121.06 6.88 38.42
C LEU A 337 120.52 8.05 37.58
N LYS A 338 119.41 8.71 37.94
CA LYS A 338 118.87 9.86 37.19
C LYS A 338 119.54 11.22 37.51
N LYS A 339 120.41 11.28 38.51
CA LYS A 339 121.09 12.51 38.95
C LYS A 339 122.31 12.92 38.09
N GLN A 340 122.60 12.23 36.99
CA GLN A 340 123.86 12.38 36.25
C GLN A 340 123.71 12.69 34.75
N ASN A 341 122.52 12.96 34.21
CA ASN A 341 122.33 13.27 32.77
C ASN A 341 121.69 14.64 32.49
N LYS A 342 121.82 15.57 33.45
CA LYS A 342 121.22 16.92 33.41
C LYS A 342 122.23 18.01 33.00
N SER A 343 123.31 17.69 32.27
CA SER A 343 124.37 18.67 31.98
C SER A 343 124.94 18.72 30.54
N VAL A 344 124.29 18.15 29.51
CA VAL A 344 124.89 18.14 28.15
C VAL A 344 123.94 18.44 26.96
N SER A 345 122.61 18.48 27.10
CA SER A 345 121.73 18.62 25.92
C SER A 345 121.16 20.03 25.68
N THR A 346 121.74 21.08 26.27
CA THR A 346 121.34 22.49 26.10
C THR A 346 122.28 23.31 25.20
N GLU A 347 123.12 22.66 24.37
CA GLU A 347 124.02 23.33 23.41
C GLU A 347 123.84 22.85 21.94
N LYS A 348 122.71 22.19 21.60
CA LYS A 348 122.44 21.71 20.22
C LYS A 348 121.22 22.35 19.54
N ASP A 349 120.82 23.54 19.97
CA ASP A 349 119.75 24.31 19.32
C ASP A 349 120.23 25.19 18.13
N ASP A 350 121.53 25.30 17.81
CA ASP A 350 122.01 26.35 16.88
C ASP A 350 122.51 25.91 15.47
N LEU A 351 122.17 24.71 14.96
CA LEU A 351 122.70 24.25 13.64
C LEU A 351 121.70 23.73 12.58
N VAL A 352 120.39 23.61 12.85
CA VAL A 352 119.43 23.07 11.84
C VAL A 352 118.78 24.17 10.98
N ALA A 353 119.04 25.44 11.29
CA ALA A 353 118.77 26.58 10.41
C ALA A 353 119.69 26.66 9.16
N SER A 354 120.56 25.67 8.92
CA SER A 354 121.55 25.67 7.81
C SER A 354 121.49 24.42 6.92
N LEU A 355 120.35 23.71 6.91
CA LEU A 355 120.05 22.61 5.98
C LEU A 355 118.70 22.81 5.26
N GLU A 356 118.31 24.07 5.05
CA GLU A 356 117.61 24.46 3.83
C GLU A 356 118.57 24.22 2.65
N GLU A 357 118.28 23.31 1.71
CA GLU A 357 118.73 23.41 0.29
C GLU A 357 118.35 22.20 -0.57
N SER A 358 118.08 21.03 0.02
CA SER A 358 117.84 19.80 -0.76
C SER A 358 116.37 19.61 -1.21
N ASP A 359 115.41 20.20 -0.50
CA ASP A 359 113.97 19.99 -0.77
C ASP A 359 113.41 20.78 -1.97
N ARG A 360 114.24 21.64 -2.58
CA ARG A 360 113.91 22.37 -3.83
C ARG A 360 114.32 21.63 -5.11
N ALA A 361 114.97 20.47 -5.03
CA ALA A 361 115.39 19.68 -6.20
C ALA A 361 114.65 18.33 -6.37
N LYS A 362 113.92 17.85 -5.37
CA LYS A 362 113.21 16.55 -5.43
C LYS A 362 111.78 16.63 -5.97
N ASN A 363 111.06 17.71 -5.66
CA ASN A 363 109.65 17.90 -6.09
C ASN A 363 109.46 18.37 -7.55
N LYS A 364 110.54 18.54 -8.32
CA LYS A 364 110.49 18.75 -9.78
C LYS A 364 110.65 17.46 -10.60
N SER A 365 110.95 16.31 -9.98
CA SER A 365 111.26 15.05 -10.70
C SER A 365 110.25 13.91 -10.48
N GLU A 366 109.37 13.95 -9.48
CA GLU A 366 108.41 12.85 -9.21
C GLU A 366 107.00 13.07 -9.80
N ASN A 367 106.60 14.31 -10.12
CA ASN A 367 105.37 14.55 -10.88
C ASN A 367 105.57 14.54 -12.41
N ALA A 368 106.81 14.47 -12.88
CA ALA A 368 107.14 14.18 -14.29
C ALA A 368 107.18 12.66 -14.57
N LEU A 369 107.39 11.82 -13.55
CA LEU A 369 107.44 10.36 -13.69
C LEU A 369 106.03 9.73 -13.75
N ARG A 370 105.03 10.30 -13.06
CA ARG A 370 103.62 9.83 -13.13
C ARG A 370 102.90 10.14 -14.45
N LYS A 371 103.48 10.97 -15.32
CA LYS A 371 103.05 11.13 -16.73
C LYS A 371 103.85 10.22 -17.67
N LEU A 372 105.13 9.96 -17.37
CA LEU A 372 105.96 8.99 -18.08
C LEU A 372 105.55 7.52 -17.80
N GLU A 373 104.88 7.26 -16.68
CA GLU A 373 104.22 5.97 -16.37
C GLU A 373 102.89 5.77 -17.12
N ALA A 374 102.27 6.84 -17.64
CA ALA A 374 101.19 6.73 -18.62
C ALA A 374 101.75 6.41 -20.02
N ASP A 375 102.90 7.00 -20.38
CA ASP A 375 103.65 6.65 -21.60
C ASP A 375 104.19 5.19 -21.53
N TYR A 376 104.48 4.67 -20.33
CA TYR A 376 104.89 3.27 -20.11
C TYR A 376 103.75 2.25 -20.28
N GLN A 377 102.50 2.63 -19.98
CA GLN A 377 101.31 1.80 -20.27
C GLN A 377 100.96 1.81 -21.78
N GLU A 378 101.28 2.88 -22.51
CA GLU A 378 101.19 2.95 -23.97
C GLU A 378 102.29 2.12 -24.65
N VAL A 379 103.51 2.13 -24.11
CA VAL A 379 104.60 1.23 -24.55
C VAL A 379 104.32 -0.24 -24.17
N GLN A 380 103.60 -0.53 -23.08
CA GLN A 380 103.12 -1.90 -22.78
C GLN A 380 101.93 -2.34 -23.69
N ALA A 381 101.21 -1.41 -24.31
CA ALA A 381 100.17 -1.70 -25.31
C ALA A 381 100.74 -1.92 -26.73
N GLU A 382 101.81 -1.24 -27.14
CA GLU A 382 102.56 -1.58 -28.37
C GLU A 382 103.62 -2.68 -28.17
N LEU A 383 104.01 -3.01 -26.93
CA LEU A 383 104.71 -4.28 -26.63
C LEU A 383 103.80 -5.49 -26.87
N ARG A 384 102.46 -5.32 -26.78
CA ARG A 384 101.47 -6.31 -27.25
C ARG A 384 101.37 -6.34 -28.78
N GLU A 385 101.61 -5.23 -29.47
CA GLU A 385 101.78 -5.18 -30.94
C GLU A 385 103.11 -5.81 -31.40
N LYS A 386 104.19 -5.63 -30.64
CA LYS A 386 105.45 -6.34 -30.86
C LYS A 386 105.35 -7.82 -30.53
N SER A 387 104.49 -8.24 -29.61
CA SER A 387 104.20 -9.65 -29.37
C SER A 387 103.41 -10.30 -30.52
N SER A 388 102.57 -9.55 -31.26
CA SER A 388 101.93 -10.04 -32.49
C SER A 388 102.89 -10.02 -33.70
N LYS A 389 103.81 -9.03 -33.78
CA LYS A 389 104.92 -9.03 -34.74
C LYS A 389 105.98 -10.09 -34.42
N LEU A 390 106.13 -10.54 -33.18
CA LEU A 390 107.01 -11.66 -32.81
C LEU A 390 106.46 -12.99 -33.33
N SER A 391 105.13 -13.16 -33.40
CA SER A 391 104.52 -14.32 -34.09
C SER A 391 104.77 -14.30 -35.60
N VAL A 392 104.91 -13.12 -36.23
CA VAL A 392 105.29 -12.96 -37.65
C VAL A 392 106.80 -13.08 -37.86
N LEU A 393 107.60 -12.64 -36.89
CA LEU A 393 109.06 -12.80 -36.87
C LEU A 393 109.49 -14.23 -36.55
N GLU A 394 108.67 -15.03 -35.85
CA GLU A 394 108.88 -16.47 -35.65
C GLU A 394 108.65 -17.26 -36.97
N GLU A 395 107.79 -16.78 -37.87
CA GLU A 395 107.64 -17.25 -39.26
C GLU A 395 108.87 -16.83 -40.13
N GLN A 396 109.40 -15.62 -39.91
CA GLN A 396 110.63 -15.12 -40.55
C GLN A 396 111.91 -15.77 -39.98
N LYS A 397 111.87 -16.25 -38.73
CA LYS A 397 112.92 -17.03 -38.08
C LYS A 397 112.98 -18.44 -38.64
N ARG A 398 111.84 -19.08 -38.96
CA ARG A 398 111.80 -20.36 -39.70
C ARG A 398 112.42 -20.28 -41.09
N THR A 399 112.29 -19.15 -41.79
CA THR A 399 112.94 -18.91 -43.10
C THR A 399 114.40 -18.47 -42.98
N ALA A 400 114.79 -17.82 -41.88
CA ALA A 400 116.19 -17.54 -41.56
C ALA A 400 116.94 -18.80 -41.07
N ASP A 401 116.29 -19.71 -40.34
CA ASP A 401 116.84 -21.01 -39.92
C ASP A 401 117.11 -21.94 -41.12
N ALA A 402 116.41 -21.75 -42.25
CA ALA A 402 116.73 -22.39 -43.53
C ALA A 402 118.00 -21.82 -44.18
N ARG A 403 118.23 -20.49 -44.11
CA ARG A 403 119.47 -19.83 -44.57
C ARG A 403 120.67 -20.12 -43.67
N LEU A 404 120.41 -20.36 -42.38
CA LEU A 404 121.43 -20.73 -41.40
C LEU A 404 121.98 -22.16 -41.64
N ASN A 405 121.22 -23.03 -42.30
CA ASN A 405 121.70 -24.33 -42.79
C ASN A 405 122.47 -24.22 -44.13
N GLU A 406 122.23 -23.21 -44.96
CA GLU A 406 123.00 -22.90 -46.18
C GLU A 406 124.40 -22.33 -45.86
N TYR A 407 124.49 -21.45 -44.86
CA TYR A 407 125.79 -20.93 -44.40
C TYR A 407 126.61 -21.94 -43.59
N LYS A 408 125.97 -22.94 -42.96
CA LYS A 408 126.67 -24.08 -42.35
C LYS A 408 127.36 -24.97 -43.39
N SER A 409 126.84 -25.07 -44.62
CA SER A 409 127.54 -25.73 -45.73
C SER A 409 128.74 -24.91 -46.24
N ARG A 410 128.70 -23.57 -46.12
CA ARG A 410 129.85 -22.68 -46.38
C ARG A 410 130.92 -22.68 -45.28
N LEU A 411 130.60 -23.22 -44.11
CA LEU A 411 131.58 -23.50 -43.05
C LEU A 411 132.47 -24.70 -43.45
N GLU A 412 131.94 -25.68 -44.19
CA GLU A 412 132.70 -26.89 -44.58
C GLU A 412 133.67 -26.67 -45.76
N GLU A 413 133.45 -25.68 -46.64
CA GLU A 413 134.39 -25.36 -47.73
C GLU A 413 135.54 -24.43 -47.30
N SER A 414 135.32 -23.47 -46.38
CA SER A 414 136.37 -22.51 -45.98
C SER A 414 137.39 -23.12 -45.01
N GLU A 415 136.98 -24.12 -44.21
CA GLU A 415 137.88 -24.94 -43.40
C GLU A 415 138.86 -25.76 -44.26
N SER A 416 138.54 -26.01 -45.54
CA SER A 416 139.44 -26.70 -46.49
C SER A 416 140.51 -25.79 -47.13
N SER A 417 140.35 -24.46 -47.07
CA SER A 417 141.23 -23.51 -47.79
C SER A 417 142.18 -22.69 -46.90
N ARG A 418 142.20 -22.89 -45.57
CA ARG A 418 143.21 -22.27 -44.67
C ARG A 418 144.17 -23.27 -44.00
N THR A 419 143.81 -24.55 -43.99
CA THR A 419 144.75 -25.66 -43.80
C THR A 419 145.87 -25.66 -44.86
N THR A 420 145.70 -24.95 -45.99
CA THR A 420 146.73 -24.68 -47.00
C THR A 420 147.62 -23.46 -46.72
N ILE A 421 147.18 -22.47 -45.93
CA ILE A 421 148.02 -21.30 -45.58
C ILE A 421 148.96 -21.62 -44.41
N ASP A 422 148.56 -22.52 -43.51
CA ASP A 422 149.48 -23.10 -42.51
C ASP A 422 150.61 -23.95 -43.15
N ALA A 423 150.50 -24.32 -44.42
CA ALA A 423 151.60 -24.91 -45.19
C ALA A 423 152.60 -23.85 -45.72
N ILE A 424 152.16 -22.61 -45.95
CA ILE A 424 153.03 -21.49 -46.42
C ILE A 424 153.88 -20.94 -45.26
N LYS A 425 153.40 -21.08 -44.02
CA LYS A 425 154.19 -20.87 -42.81
C LYS A 425 155.50 -21.66 -42.80
N LYS A 426 155.59 -22.81 -43.49
CA LYS A 426 156.78 -23.68 -43.54
C LYS A 426 157.77 -23.38 -44.67
N ASN A 427 157.40 -22.61 -45.69
CA ASN A 427 158.28 -22.32 -46.83
C ASN A 427 159.04 -21.00 -46.71
N LEU A 428 158.53 -19.98 -45.99
CA LEU A 428 159.28 -18.72 -45.80
C LEU A 428 160.25 -18.77 -44.61
N GLU A 429 160.14 -19.79 -43.75
CA GLU A 429 161.22 -20.19 -42.84
C GLU A 429 162.43 -20.79 -43.59
N VAL A 430 162.26 -21.22 -44.86
CA VAL A 430 163.36 -21.67 -45.74
C VAL A 430 163.97 -20.49 -46.53
N GLU A 431 163.24 -19.40 -46.81
CA GLU A 431 163.82 -18.19 -47.42
C GLU A 431 164.68 -17.36 -46.44
N LEU A 432 164.55 -17.60 -45.13
CA LEU A 432 165.51 -17.13 -44.13
C LEU A 432 166.90 -17.81 -44.25
N GLU A 433 167.01 -18.94 -44.95
CA GLU A 433 168.27 -19.67 -45.19
C GLU A 433 168.91 -19.37 -46.56
N ASP A 434 168.18 -18.81 -47.53
CA ASP A 434 168.71 -18.57 -48.89
C ASP A 434 169.23 -17.12 -49.13
N ILE A 435 168.69 -16.09 -48.45
CA ILE A 435 169.26 -14.71 -48.53
C ILE A 435 170.45 -14.52 -47.56
N THR A 436 170.57 -15.38 -46.56
CA THR A 436 171.82 -15.59 -45.83
C THR A 436 172.87 -16.34 -46.67
N ALA A 437 172.50 -16.98 -47.80
CA ALA A 437 173.43 -17.55 -48.79
C ALA A 437 173.73 -16.61 -49.97
N GLN A 438 172.89 -15.58 -50.20
CA GLN A 438 173.29 -14.36 -50.93
C GLN A 438 174.17 -13.41 -50.09
N LEU A 439 174.89 -13.97 -49.12
CA LEU A 439 176.06 -13.38 -48.48
C LEU A 439 177.11 -12.98 -49.52
N GLU A 440 177.36 -13.78 -50.54
CA GLU A 440 178.76 -13.82 -50.99
C GLU A 440 178.97 -13.63 -52.50
N ASP A 441 177.96 -13.81 -53.34
CA ASP A 441 178.14 -13.75 -54.79
C ASP A 441 178.02 -12.33 -55.41
N ALA A 442 177.58 -11.32 -54.66
CA ALA A 442 177.73 -9.90 -55.03
C ALA A 442 178.76 -9.14 -54.16
N SER A 443 179.62 -9.85 -53.41
CA SER A 443 180.83 -9.29 -52.82
C SER A 443 181.91 -8.89 -53.85
N LYS A 444 181.84 -9.32 -55.12
CA LYS A 444 183.00 -9.23 -56.04
C LYS A 444 182.68 -8.77 -57.47
N GLY A 445 181.42 -8.41 -57.73
CA GLY A 445 180.89 -8.28 -59.09
C GLY A 445 180.73 -6.87 -59.69
N LYS A 446 180.92 -5.74 -58.99
CA LYS A 446 181.00 -4.41 -59.65
C LYS A 446 181.78 -3.35 -58.86
N SER A 447 182.86 -3.75 -58.21
CA SER A 447 184.06 -2.92 -58.05
C SER A 447 184.84 -2.73 -59.38
N SER A 448 184.40 -3.36 -60.48
CA SER A 448 185.18 -3.49 -61.73
C SER A 448 184.50 -2.92 -62.99
N ALA A 449 183.32 -2.31 -62.87
CA ALA A 449 182.74 -1.55 -63.96
C ALA A 449 182.03 -0.34 -63.36
N GLU A 450 182.36 0.91 -63.58
CA GLU A 450 183.23 1.58 -64.51
C GLU A 450 183.33 2.99 -63.89
N ARG A 451 184.33 3.41 -63.11
CA ARG A 451 185.74 3.65 -63.49
C ARG A 451 186.08 3.85 -64.98
N ARG A 452 185.11 3.76 -65.90
CA ARG A 452 185.26 3.71 -67.36
C ARG A 452 184.01 4.29 -68.06
N ASN A 453 183.51 5.38 -67.50
CA ASN A 453 182.97 6.50 -68.28
C ASN A 453 183.08 7.81 -67.44
N LYS A 454 184.13 8.00 -66.63
CA LYS A 454 185.31 8.82 -67.01
C LYS A 454 185.49 9.03 -68.51
N THR A 455 185.89 10.25 -68.85
CA THR A 455 186.25 10.79 -70.18
C THR A 455 185.09 11.09 -71.13
N LEU A 456 184.92 12.40 -71.36
CA LEU A 456 184.62 13.00 -72.66
C LEU A 456 183.17 12.76 -73.12
N GLU A 457 182.34 13.78 -73.22
CA GLU A 457 182.64 15.13 -73.74
C GLU A 457 182.47 16.27 -72.74
#